data_AF-A0A9N9HSB3-F1
#
_entry.id   AF-A0A9N9HSB3-F1
#
_cell.length_a   1.000
_cell.length_b   1.000
_cell.length_c   1.000
_cell.angle_alpha   90.00
_cell.angle_beta   90.00
_cell.angle_gamma   90.00
#
_symmetry.space_group_name_H-M   'P 1'
#
loop_
_entity.id
_entity.type
_entity.pdbx_description
1 polymer ?
#
loop_
_entity_poly.entity_id
_entity_poly.type
_entity_poly.pdbx_seq_one_letter_code
_entity_poly.pdbx_strand_id
1 'polypeptide(L)'
;MEMITRENLLIDDCDYDGVQFHFLPIDVDESTLYETGDYILRLHGILTNGRRMRIDVCGIKPFFDILIDGVNVDEMLSEIKCESHEVIQAKPINLFCGNAKEFVRFYFKNSGIRSKQLKMVKDRYVTYSNDLTFHYRKVLNVHRDHIINGQNPPKRNRIMILCWDIETYSSRDGGEVPKPEYDEDEDLNECEDWIFRRSYSQEQMIMNFAYCVRLINPDVMMGFNDGGYDWPFVLKKAERLNLLQDFVSVMGGTKFKGSSIIDAGYNIYENNIKITAQDNVKVMYFRRLGTLMIDVMVSFRKMYPNSERNSLSHFLKMTNLEGKVDLSHLVLRRYYRDCKEGNVKIKAWSIKHENASDSMGLYVIVQGHLKDKRNEMKLKMKQLGGILEEKRSRDEYND
;
A
#
# COMPACT_ATOMS: atom_id res chain seq x y z
N MET A 1 28.85 21.84 12.82
CA MET A 1 29.16 21.02 14.01
C MET A 1 28.78 19.60 13.64
N GLU A 2 29.80 18.73 13.58
CA GLU A 2 29.81 17.30 13.22
C GLU A 2 28.90 16.80 12.08
N MET A 3 29.54 16.53 10.94
CA MET A 3 29.06 15.55 9.96
C MET A 3 28.85 14.22 10.68
N ILE A 4 27.61 13.81 10.87
CA ILE A 4 27.29 12.43 11.23
C ILE A 4 27.43 11.61 9.93
N THR A 5 28.68 11.25 9.61
CA THR A 5 28.97 10.03 8.87
C THR A 5 28.63 8.86 9.77
N ARG A 6 27.42 8.32 9.61
CA ARG A 6 27.06 6.98 10.10
C ARG A 6 26.57 6.14 8.93
N GLU A 7 27.54 5.66 8.18
CA GLU A 7 27.59 4.23 7.83
C GLU A 7 27.09 3.45 9.06
N ASN A 8 25.85 2.94 9.01
CA ASN A 8 25.21 1.93 9.89
C ASN A 8 23.67 2.00 9.86
N LEU A 9 23.06 2.20 8.68
CA LEU A 9 21.76 1.57 8.43
C LEU A 9 22.06 0.15 7.96
N LEU A 10 22.40 -0.71 8.92
CA LEU A 10 22.60 -2.15 8.72
C LEU A 10 21.34 -2.73 8.07
N ILE A 11 21.36 -2.81 6.75
CA ILE A 11 20.77 -3.94 6.04
C ILE A 11 21.77 -5.06 6.29
N ASP A 12 21.69 -5.70 7.45
CA ASP A 12 22.30 -7.02 7.57
C ASP A 12 21.45 -7.93 6.68
N ASP A 13 21.88 -8.12 5.44
CA ASP A 13 21.48 -9.30 4.67
C ASP A 13 21.99 -10.49 5.50
N CYS A 14 21.11 -11.06 6.33
CA CYS A 14 21.39 -12.24 7.12
C CYS A 14 20.84 -13.44 6.36
N ASP A 15 21.70 -14.36 5.95
CA ASP A 15 21.24 -15.70 5.58
C ASP A 15 20.80 -16.42 6.87
N TYR A 16 19.48 -16.48 7.08
CA TYR A 16 18.86 -17.22 8.18
C TYR A 16 18.82 -18.72 7.83
N ASP A 17 19.99 -19.35 7.70
CA ASP A 17 20.05 -20.79 7.51
C ASP A 17 19.64 -21.51 8.81
N GLY A 18 18.52 -22.23 8.76
CA GLY A 18 18.06 -23.13 9.83
C GLY A 18 17.36 -22.47 11.03
N VAL A 19 17.13 -21.16 11.04
CA VAL A 19 16.47 -20.46 12.15
C VAL A 19 15.02 -20.13 11.80
N GLN A 20 14.08 -20.66 12.58
CA GLN A 20 12.66 -20.30 12.47
C GLN A 20 12.41 -18.94 13.13
N PHE A 21 11.65 -18.08 12.45
CA PHE A 21 11.21 -16.80 13.00
C PHE A 21 9.74 -16.54 12.67
N HIS A 22 9.11 -15.70 13.47
CA HIS A 22 7.76 -15.20 13.20
C HIS A 22 7.84 -13.84 12.49
N PHE A 23 7.20 -13.78 11.33
CA PHE A 23 7.21 -12.63 10.45
C PHE A 23 5.78 -12.22 10.10
N LEU A 24 5.48 -10.93 10.24
CA LEU A 24 4.23 -10.36 9.77
C LEU A 24 4.48 -9.62 8.44
N PRO A 25 4.07 -10.18 7.29
CA PRO A 25 4.17 -9.49 6.02
C PRO A 25 3.25 -8.26 6.00
N ILE A 26 3.78 -7.14 5.51
CA ILE A 26 3.10 -5.85 5.35
C ILE A 26 2.94 -5.51 3.87
N ASP A 27 3.99 -5.69 3.08
CA ASP A 27 4.03 -5.35 1.66
C ASP A 27 4.74 -6.45 0.86
N VAL A 28 4.47 -6.50 -0.43
CA VAL A 28 5.04 -7.48 -1.36
C VAL A 28 5.43 -6.79 -2.66
N ASP A 29 6.64 -7.07 -3.12
CA ASP A 29 7.17 -6.59 -4.39
C ASP A 29 7.54 -7.77 -5.28
N GLU A 30 6.91 -7.83 -6.45
CA GLU A 30 7.25 -8.79 -7.51
C GLU A 30 8.23 -8.12 -8.48
N SER A 31 9.38 -8.75 -8.73
CA SER A 31 10.45 -8.15 -9.51
C SER A 31 11.32 -9.20 -10.22
N THR A 32 12.41 -8.74 -10.79
CA THR A 32 13.43 -9.56 -11.46
C THR A 32 14.79 -9.20 -10.87
N LEU A 33 15.61 -10.20 -10.54
CA LEU A 33 17.01 -10.01 -10.14
C LEU A 33 17.80 -9.43 -11.31
N TYR A 34 18.64 -8.43 -11.05
CA TYR A 34 19.38 -7.73 -12.08
C TYR A 34 20.49 -8.62 -12.67
N GLU A 35 21.14 -9.40 -11.81
CA GLU A 35 22.31 -10.20 -12.12
C GLU A 35 21.94 -11.42 -12.97
N THR A 36 20.87 -12.12 -12.61
CA THR A 36 20.48 -13.39 -13.24
C THR A 36 19.30 -13.23 -14.20
N GLY A 37 18.47 -12.21 -14.02
CA GLY A 37 17.21 -12.06 -14.75
C GLY A 37 16.08 -12.96 -14.24
N ASP A 38 16.27 -13.60 -13.07
CA ASP A 38 15.30 -14.52 -12.47
C ASP A 38 14.20 -13.78 -11.73
N TYR A 39 13.02 -14.39 -11.69
CA TYR A 39 11.91 -13.95 -10.86
C TYR A 39 12.29 -13.93 -9.38
N ILE A 40 11.89 -12.86 -8.69
CA ILE A 40 12.04 -12.74 -7.24
C ILE A 40 10.79 -12.13 -6.64
N LEU A 41 10.40 -12.66 -5.49
CA LEU A 41 9.33 -12.11 -4.67
C LEU A 41 9.91 -11.58 -3.36
N ARG A 42 9.78 -10.28 -3.13
CA ARG A 42 10.28 -9.63 -1.91
C ARG A 42 9.14 -9.38 -0.96
N LEU A 43 9.18 -10.02 0.20
CA LEU A 43 8.22 -9.83 1.27
C LEU A 43 8.81 -8.84 2.28
N HIS A 44 8.13 -7.73 2.50
CA HIS A 44 8.52 -6.76 3.51
C HIS A 44 7.58 -6.87 4.71
N GLY A 45 8.14 -6.82 5.90
CA GLY A 45 7.35 -7.01 7.12
C GLY A 45 8.13 -6.75 8.38
N ILE A 46 7.57 -7.18 9.50
CA ILE A 46 8.17 -7.03 10.83
C ILE A 46 8.28 -8.37 11.56
N LEU A 47 9.33 -8.47 12.36
CA LEU A 47 9.51 -9.53 13.34
C LEU A 47 8.72 -9.23 14.63
N THR A 48 8.55 -10.23 15.48
CA THR A 48 7.87 -10.09 16.79
C THR A 48 8.53 -9.07 17.73
N ASN A 49 9.82 -8.79 17.55
CA ASN A 49 10.56 -7.77 18.28
C ASN A 49 10.40 -6.35 17.69
N GLY A 50 9.70 -6.19 16.56
CA GLY A 50 9.46 -4.90 15.89
C GLY A 50 10.55 -4.49 14.91
N ARG A 51 11.61 -5.30 14.72
CA ARG A 51 12.57 -5.08 13.63
C ARG A 51 11.88 -5.32 12.29
N ARG A 52 12.13 -4.44 11.33
CA ARG A 52 11.74 -4.64 9.94
C ARG A 52 12.67 -5.64 9.27
N MET A 53 12.11 -6.43 8.37
CA MET A 53 12.85 -7.41 7.59
C MET A 53 12.28 -7.48 6.17
N ARG A 54 13.18 -7.66 5.21
CA ARG A 54 12.86 -8.04 3.83
C ARG A 54 13.26 -9.49 3.66
N ILE A 55 12.37 -10.30 3.10
CA ILE A 55 12.63 -11.70 2.76
C ILE A 55 12.55 -11.81 1.25
N ASP A 56 13.67 -12.18 0.64
CA ASP A 56 13.79 -12.38 -0.79
C ASP A 56 13.54 -13.87 -1.09
N VAL A 57 12.40 -14.17 -1.70
CA VAL A 57 11.99 -15.53 -2.06
C VAL A 57 12.43 -15.81 -3.49
N CYS A 58 13.50 -16.58 -3.61
CA CYS A 58 14.15 -16.96 -4.86
C CYS A 58 13.79 -18.39 -5.29
N GLY A 59 14.15 -18.76 -6.52
CA GLY A 59 13.97 -20.13 -7.04
C GLY A 59 12.54 -20.48 -7.44
N ILE A 60 11.60 -19.52 -7.34
CA ILE A 60 10.23 -19.70 -7.79
C ILE A 60 10.09 -19.21 -9.23
N LYS A 61 9.38 -19.98 -10.07
CA LYS A 61 9.14 -19.62 -11.47
C LYS A 61 7.70 -19.18 -11.69
N PRO A 62 7.45 -18.01 -12.29
CA PRO A 62 6.12 -17.60 -12.71
C PRO A 62 5.61 -18.51 -13.83
N PHE A 63 4.31 -18.75 -13.87
CA PHE A 63 3.68 -19.69 -14.80
C PHE A 63 2.33 -19.20 -15.32
N PHE A 64 1.86 -19.81 -16.40
CA PHE A 64 0.45 -19.85 -16.77
C PHE A 64 0.08 -21.25 -17.26
N ASP A 65 -1.21 -21.56 -17.28
CA ASP A 65 -1.71 -22.88 -17.61
C ASP A 65 -2.52 -22.84 -18.91
N ILE A 66 -2.40 -23.86 -19.77
CA ILE A 66 -3.25 -24.05 -20.95
C ILE A 66 -4.02 -25.36 -20.80
N LEU A 67 -5.33 -25.30 -21.02
CA LEU A 67 -6.18 -26.48 -21.02
C LEU A 67 -5.88 -27.40 -22.21
N ILE A 68 -5.70 -28.71 -21.95
CA ILE A 68 -5.60 -29.73 -22.99
C ILE A 68 -7.02 -30.17 -23.36
N ASP A 69 -7.61 -29.54 -24.38
CA ASP A 69 -8.96 -29.88 -24.87
C ASP A 69 -9.01 -29.68 -26.39
N GLY A 70 -8.84 -30.78 -27.14
CA GLY A 70 -8.79 -30.75 -28.60
C GLY A 70 -7.57 -30.03 -29.18
N VAL A 71 -6.51 -29.82 -28.38
CA VAL A 71 -5.29 -29.11 -28.77
C VAL A 71 -4.18 -30.09 -29.13
N ASN A 72 -3.41 -29.80 -30.19
CA ASN A 72 -2.17 -30.50 -30.48
C ASN A 72 -1.07 -30.05 -29.51
N VAL A 73 -0.72 -30.94 -28.57
CA VAL A 73 0.25 -30.63 -27.51
C VAL A 73 1.65 -30.37 -28.06
N ASP A 74 2.11 -31.14 -29.06
CA ASP A 74 3.46 -30.98 -29.62
C ASP A 74 3.62 -29.62 -30.32
N GLU A 75 2.58 -29.20 -31.06
CA GLU A 75 2.54 -27.87 -31.68
C GLU A 75 2.59 -26.77 -30.62
N MET A 76 1.75 -26.88 -29.58
CA MET A 76 1.72 -25.92 -28.47
C MET A 76 3.07 -25.82 -27.74
N LEU A 77 3.73 -26.95 -27.47
CA LEU A 77 5.05 -27.00 -26.83
C LEU A 77 6.13 -26.35 -27.71
N SER A 78 6.02 -26.47 -29.04
CA SER A 78 6.96 -25.86 -29.98
C SER A 78 6.77 -24.34 -30.13
N GLU A 79 5.55 -23.83 -29.97
CA GLU A 79 5.23 -22.40 -30.08
C GLU A 79 5.69 -21.60 -28.84
N ILE A 80 5.55 -22.19 -27.65
CA ILE A 80 5.73 -21.47 -26.38
C ILE A 80 7.18 -21.54 -25.88
N LYS A 81 7.83 -20.38 -25.83
CA LYS A 81 9.19 -20.26 -25.26
C LYS A 81 9.12 -20.20 -23.74
N CYS A 82 9.31 -21.34 -23.09
CA CYS A 82 9.32 -21.53 -21.65
C CYS A 82 10.67 -22.09 -21.15
N GLU A 83 10.90 -22.08 -19.85
CA GLU A 83 12.06 -22.76 -19.25
C GLU A 83 11.80 -24.25 -19.01
N SER A 84 10.57 -24.57 -18.61
CA SER A 84 10.10 -25.93 -18.39
C SER A 84 8.58 -25.96 -18.45
N HIS A 85 8.03 -27.15 -18.57
CA HIS A 85 6.59 -27.37 -18.54
C HIS A 85 6.27 -28.68 -17.82
N GLU A 86 5.05 -28.82 -17.34
CA GLU A 86 4.53 -30.06 -16.76
C GLU A 86 3.04 -30.21 -17.09
N VAL A 87 2.54 -31.45 -17.05
CA VAL A 87 1.10 -31.73 -17.15
C VAL A 87 0.53 -31.80 -15.75
N ILE A 88 -0.52 -31.03 -15.49
CA ILE A 88 -1.24 -31.00 -14.20
C ILE A 88 -2.70 -31.35 -14.39
N GLN A 89 -3.31 -31.89 -13.34
CA GLN A 89 -4.75 -32.10 -13.23
C GLN A 89 -5.36 -30.99 -12.37
N ALA A 90 -6.28 -30.21 -12.93
CA ALA A 90 -6.95 -29.12 -12.21
C ALA A 90 -8.41 -28.98 -12.63
N LYS A 91 -9.20 -28.21 -11.88
CA LYS A 91 -10.60 -27.92 -12.26
C LYS A 91 -10.70 -26.53 -12.89
N PRO A 92 -11.26 -26.39 -14.10
CA PRO A 92 -11.47 -25.08 -14.73
C PRO A 92 -12.51 -24.27 -13.93
N ILE A 93 -12.34 -22.94 -13.88
CA ILE A 93 -13.21 -22.03 -13.13
C ILE A 93 -14.49 -21.66 -13.89
N ASN A 94 -14.44 -21.62 -15.23
CA ASN A 94 -15.49 -20.97 -16.04
C ASN A 94 -16.82 -21.73 -16.09
N LEU A 95 -16.88 -22.99 -15.64
CA LEU A 95 -18.09 -23.81 -15.60
C LEU A 95 -17.99 -24.83 -14.46
N PHE A 96 -19.13 -25.26 -13.93
CA PHE A 96 -19.15 -26.42 -13.02
C PHE A 96 -18.60 -27.64 -13.76
N CYS A 97 -17.46 -28.15 -13.29
CA CYS A 97 -16.84 -29.35 -13.81
C CYS A 97 -16.66 -30.33 -12.66
N GLY A 98 -17.40 -31.44 -12.69
CA GLY A 98 -17.30 -32.49 -11.68
C GLY A 98 -15.90 -33.09 -11.61
N ASN A 99 -15.25 -33.22 -12.77
CA ASN A 99 -13.98 -33.90 -12.96
C ASN A 99 -12.82 -32.91 -13.17
N ALA A 100 -11.62 -33.30 -12.76
CA ALA A 100 -10.41 -32.58 -13.15
C ALA A 100 -10.16 -32.76 -14.66
N LYS A 101 -9.56 -31.74 -15.27
CA LYS A 101 -9.07 -31.76 -16.64
C LYS A 101 -7.55 -31.61 -16.64
N GLU A 102 -6.93 -32.00 -17.74
CA GLU A 102 -5.50 -31.83 -17.97
C GLU A 102 -5.15 -30.44 -18.46
N PHE A 103 -4.05 -29.90 -17.93
CA PHE A 103 -3.48 -28.64 -18.34
C PHE A 103 -1.98 -28.82 -18.53
N VAL A 104 -1.40 -28.11 -19.49
CA VAL A 104 0.05 -27.89 -19.50
C VAL A 104 0.34 -26.60 -18.77
N ARG A 105 1.13 -26.70 -17.68
CA ARG A 105 1.68 -25.55 -16.98
C ARG A 105 3.04 -25.21 -17.58
N PHE A 106 3.20 -23.96 -18.01
CA PHE A 106 4.45 -23.45 -18.55
C PHE A 106 5.13 -22.55 -17.52
N TYR A 107 6.40 -22.83 -17.22
CA TYR A 107 7.23 -22.05 -16.30
C TYR A 107 8.15 -21.12 -17.07
N PHE A 108 8.33 -19.91 -16.55
CA PHE A 108 9.13 -18.87 -17.18
C PHE A 108 10.17 -18.32 -16.22
N LYS A 109 11.24 -17.79 -16.78
CA LYS A 109 12.33 -17.19 -16.02
C LYS A 109 11.88 -15.98 -15.19
N ASN A 110 11.00 -15.13 -15.75
CA ASN A 110 10.48 -13.93 -15.09
C ASN A 110 9.08 -13.51 -15.61
N SER A 111 8.43 -12.59 -14.89
CA SER A 111 7.08 -12.10 -15.20
C SER A 111 6.98 -11.39 -16.56
N GLY A 112 8.07 -10.77 -17.02
CA GLY A 112 8.12 -10.10 -18.32
C GLY A 112 7.99 -11.09 -19.48
N ILE A 113 8.80 -12.16 -19.46
CA ILE A 113 8.75 -13.24 -20.46
C ILE A 113 7.39 -13.94 -20.41
N ARG A 114 6.91 -14.29 -19.20
CA ARG A 114 5.58 -14.88 -19.00
C ARG A 114 4.48 -14.03 -19.66
N SER A 115 4.44 -12.73 -19.35
CA SER A 115 3.40 -11.83 -19.85
C SER A 115 3.45 -11.69 -21.38
N LYS A 116 4.65 -11.71 -21.97
CA LYS A 116 4.82 -11.68 -23.43
C LYS A 116 4.27 -12.96 -24.07
N GLN A 117 4.64 -14.12 -23.55
CA GLN A 117 4.18 -15.41 -24.07
C GLN A 117 2.66 -15.56 -23.93
N LEU A 118 2.11 -15.21 -22.76
CA LEU A 118 0.67 -15.24 -22.52
C LEU A 118 -0.09 -14.38 -23.53
N LYS A 119 0.39 -13.16 -23.83
CA LYS A 119 -0.25 -12.28 -24.82
C LYS A 119 -0.25 -12.85 -26.24
N MET A 120 0.75 -13.66 -26.60
CA MET A 120 0.85 -14.26 -27.94
C MET A 120 -0.15 -15.41 -28.13
N VAL A 121 -0.44 -16.16 -27.06
CA VAL A 121 -1.16 -17.44 -27.16
C VAL A 121 -2.59 -17.40 -26.60
N LYS A 122 -2.94 -16.37 -25.83
CA LYS A 122 -4.26 -16.24 -25.17
C LYS A 122 -5.46 -16.27 -26.12
N ASP A 123 -5.28 -15.89 -27.38
CA ASP A 123 -6.36 -15.83 -28.38
C ASP A 123 -6.49 -17.15 -29.16
N ARG A 124 -5.50 -18.05 -29.04
CA ARG A 124 -5.49 -19.38 -29.69
C ARG A 124 -5.88 -20.51 -28.74
N TYR A 125 -5.50 -20.39 -27.46
CA TYR A 125 -5.74 -21.42 -26.46
C TYR A 125 -6.53 -20.90 -25.26
N VAL A 126 -7.22 -21.83 -24.60
CA VAL A 126 -7.89 -21.54 -23.33
C VAL A 126 -6.86 -21.50 -22.20
N THR A 127 -6.53 -20.29 -21.75
CA THR A 127 -5.47 -20.01 -20.77
C THR A 127 -6.02 -19.72 -19.37
N TYR A 128 -5.25 -20.08 -18.34
CA TYR A 128 -5.54 -19.86 -16.92
C TYR A 128 -4.30 -19.35 -16.19
N SER A 129 -4.50 -18.87 -14.96
CA SER A 129 -3.45 -18.21 -14.16
C SER A 129 -2.88 -16.97 -14.89
N ASN A 130 -3.80 -16.19 -15.48
CA ASN A 130 -3.50 -15.07 -16.39
C ASN A 130 -3.25 -13.72 -15.68
N ASP A 131 -3.20 -13.69 -14.34
CA ASP A 131 -3.04 -12.46 -13.58
C ASP A 131 -1.79 -11.68 -14.07
N LEU A 132 -2.01 -10.47 -14.60
CA LEU A 132 -0.91 -9.65 -15.16
C LEU A 132 -0.26 -8.75 -14.11
N THR A 133 -1.03 -8.30 -13.12
CA THR A 133 -0.62 -7.25 -12.16
C THR A 133 -0.27 -7.81 -10.79
N PHE A 134 -0.93 -8.88 -10.36
CA PHE A 134 -0.79 -9.48 -9.03
C PHE A 134 -0.52 -10.98 -9.12
N HIS A 135 0.33 -11.39 -10.07
CA HIS A 135 0.63 -12.80 -10.32
C HIS A 135 1.24 -13.50 -9.10
N TYR A 136 2.00 -12.78 -8.27
CA TYR A 136 2.50 -13.28 -7.01
C TYR A 136 1.43 -13.96 -6.13
N ARG A 137 0.14 -13.59 -6.24
CA ARG A 137 -0.94 -14.25 -5.49
C ARG A 137 -1.11 -15.72 -5.91
N LYS A 138 -0.94 -16.01 -7.19
CA LYS A 138 -0.95 -17.38 -7.72
C LYS A 138 0.31 -18.12 -7.30
N VAL A 139 1.46 -17.47 -7.43
CA VAL A 139 2.76 -18.03 -7.06
C VAL A 139 2.81 -18.39 -5.57
N LEU A 140 2.48 -17.44 -4.69
CA LEU A 140 2.41 -17.65 -3.24
C LEU A 140 1.42 -18.75 -2.86
N ASN A 141 0.32 -18.91 -3.59
CA ASN A 141 -0.66 -19.96 -3.28
C ASN A 141 -0.13 -21.36 -3.63
N VAL A 142 0.63 -21.50 -4.72
CA VAL A 142 1.25 -22.79 -5.11
C VAL A 142 2.39 -23.15 -4.16
N HIS A 143 3.19 -22.17 -3.74
CA HIS A 143 4.34 -22.40 -2.86
C HIS A 143 4.04 -22.14 -1.38
N ARG A 144 2.76 -22.06 -1.01
CA ARG A 144 2.33 -21.60 0.32
C ARG A 144 2.97 -22.40 1.45
N ASP A 145 2.96 -23.73 1.33
CA ASP A 145 3.44 -24.63 2.38
C ASP A 145 4.96 -24.63 2.51
N HIS A 146 5.67 -24.20 1.44
CA HIS A 146 7.12 -24.01 1.47
C HIS A 146 7.52 -22.65 2.05
N ILE A 147 6.65 -21.64 1.95
CA ILE A 147 6.95 -20.26 2.36
C ILE A 147 6.42 -19.95 3.76
N ILE A 148 5.25 -20.49 4.14
CA ILE A 148 4.54 -20.14 5.37
C ILE A 148 4.33 -21.38 6.22
N ASN A 149 5.13 -21.51 7.28
CA ASN A 149 4.92 -22.55 8.29
C ASN A 149 4.20 -21.95 9.52
N GLY A 150 2.86 -21.94 9.50
CA GLY A 150 2.02 -21.54 10.64
C GLY A 150 0.87 -20.58 10.30
N GLN A 151 -0.27 -20.74 11.00
CA GLN A 151 -1.52 -20.01 10.72
C GLN A 151 -1.84 -18.87 11.71
N ASN A 152 -0.99 -18.66 12.71
CA ASN A 152 -1.31 -17.71 13.78
C ASN A 152 -0.59 -16.37 13.56
N PRO A 153 -1.31 -15.29 13.22
CA PRO A 153 -0.70 -13.96 13.18
C PRO A 153 -0.14 -13.62 14.57
N PRO A 154 0.98 -12.88 14.65
CA PRO A 154 1.57 -12.52 15.94
C PRO A 154 0.55 -11.76 16.80
N LYS A 155 0.31 -12.26 18.03
CA LYS A 155 -0.72 -11.75 18.97
C LYS A 155 -0.50 -10.30 19.40
N ARG A 156 0.73 -9.81 19.34
CA ARG A 156 1.12 -8.42 19.54
C ARG A 156 2.07 -8.07 18.40
N ASN A 157 1.61 -7.27 17.47
CA ASN A 157 2.48 -6.71 16.45
C ASN A 157 3.02 -5.36 16.95
N ARG A 158 4.27 -5.06 16.62
CA ARG A 158 4.90 -3.78 16.93
C ARG A 158 4.89 -2.90 15.69
N ILE A 159 3.75 -2.86 15.00
CA ILE A 159 3.55 -2.04 13.81
C ILE A 159 3.66 -0.59 14.22
N MET A 160 4.49 0.16 13.49
CA MET A 160 4.60 1.60 13.65
C MET A 160 3.74 2.32 12.62
N ILE A 161 2.75 3.07 13.12
CA ILE A 161 1.85 3.88 12.31
C ILE A 161 2.29 5.34 12.42
N LEU A 162 2.51 5.99 11.29
CA LEU A 162 2.73 7.43 11.19
C LEU A 162 1.47 8.09 10.62
N CYS A 163 0.82 8.91 11.44
CA CYS A 163 -0.23 9.82 10.99
C CYS A 163 0.39 11.17 10.67
N TRP A 164 0.04 11.77 9.53
CA TRP A 164 0.61 13.03 9.08
C TRP A 164 -0.46 13.90 8.40
N ASP A 165 -0.21 15.21 8.41
CA ASP A 165 -1.08 16.29 7.91
C ASP A 165 -0.19 17.48 7.55
N ILE A 166 -0.55 18.28 6.55
CA ILE A 166 0.15 19.53 6.24
C ILE A 166 -0.75 20.75 6.45
N GLU A 167 -0.13 21.89 6.76
CA GLU A 167 -0.80 23.18 6.76
C GLU A 167 -0.12 24.08 5.72
N THR A 168 -0.92 24.78 4.91
CA THR A 168 -0.44 25.58 3.79
C THR A 168 -0.98 27.01 3.84
N TYR A 169 -0.19 27.96 3.33
CA TYR A 169 -0.50 29.38 3.30
C TYR A 169 -0.54 29.91 1.87
N SER A 170 -1.39 30.90 1.61
CA SER A 170 -1.42 31.65 0.35
C SER A 170 -1.49 33.14 0.64
N SER A 171 -0.51 33.90 0.13
CA SER A 171 -0.47 35.36 0.22
C SER A 171 -1.49 36.04 -0.69
N ARG A 172 -2.01 35.33 -1.70
CA ARG A 172 -2.99 35.83 -2.68
C ARG A 172 -4.28 36.34 -2.03
N ASP A 173 -4.82 37.42 -2.58
CA ASP A 173 -6.03 38.06 -2.06
C ASP A 173 -7.28 37.19 -2.20
N GLY A 174 -8.23 37.35 -1.28
CA GLY A 174 -9.53 36.64 -1.33
C GLY A 174 -9.61 35.26 -0.67
N GLY A 175 -8.55 34.75 -0.05
CA GLY A 175 -8.61 33.45 0.67
C GLY A 175 -8.59 32.24 -0.27
N GLU A 176 -7.91 32.37 -1.41
CA GLU A 176 -7.77 31.29 -2.39
C GLU A 176 -7.03 30.07 -1.83
N VAL A 177 -7.43 28.87 -2.28
CA VAL A 177 -6.81 27.59 -1.92
C VAL A 177 -5.32 27.63 -2.27
N PRO A 178 -4.40 27.32 -1.33
CA PRO A 178 -2.97 27.27 -1.59
C PRO A 178 -2.63 26.32 -2.73
N LYS A 179 -1.77 26.77 -3.64
CA LYS A 179 -1.29 25.98 -4.77
C LYS A 179 0.24 25.85 -4.72
N PRO A 180 0.81 24.69 -5.10
CA PRO A 180 2.25 24.45 -5.04
C PRO A 180 3.09 25.37 -5.95
N GLU A 181 2.42 26.06 -6.88
CA GLU A 181 2.98 27.02 -7.85
C GLU A 181 3.24 28.44 -7.30
N TYR A 182 3.09 28.69 -5.98
CA TYR A 182 3.52 29.93 -5.32
C TYR A 182 4.57 29.69 -4.20
N ASP A 183 5.50 30.63 -3.96
CA ASP A 183 6.80 30.40 -3.29
C ASP A 183 6.95 30.89 -1.83
N GLU A 184 5.89 31.21 -1.13
CA GLU A 184 6.06 31.93 0.14
C GLU A 184 5.75 31.05 1.37
N ASP A 185 6.76 30.94 2.26
CA ASP A 185 6.70 31.23 3.72
C ASP A 185 6.71 30.10 4.82
N GLU A 186 7.24 30.43 6.05
CA GLU A 186 7.78 29.64 7.22
C GLU A 186 7.21 29.95 8.65
N ASP A 187 7.51 29.07 9.62
CA ASP A 187 7.69 29.28 11.10
C ASP A 187 6.48 29.21 12.09
N LEU A 188 6.58 28.32 13.11
CA LEU A 188 5.86 28.34 14.41
C LEU A 188 6.65 27.60 15.52
N ASN A 189 6.43 27.99 16.78
CA ASN A 189 7.26 27.66 17.96
C ASN A 189 6.52 26.88 19.07
N GLU A 190 7.30 26.45 20.07
CA GLU A 190 7.23 25.17 20.81
C GLU A 190 6.23 25.02 21.98
N CYS A 191 5.93 23.76 22.32
CA CYS A 191 5.19 23.25 23.48
C CYS A 191 5.88 21.96 24.02
N GLU A 192 5.92 21.76 25.34
CA GLU A 192 6.92 20.94 26.05
C GLU A 192 6.91 19.40 25.83
N ASP A 193 5.92 18.85 25.11
CA ASP A 193 5.82 17.39 24.81
C ASP A 193 6.14 17.02 23.35
N TRP A 194 6.44 18.00 22.50
CA TRP A 194 6.64 17.81 21.05
C TRP A 194 8.09 18.06 20.66
N ILE A 195 8.61 17.24 19.75
CA ILE A 195 9.88 17.51 19.08
C ILE A 195 9.60 18.41 17.90
N PHE A 196 9.92 19.71 18.04
CA PHE A 196 9.84 20.65 16.94
C PHE A 196 11.12 20.61 16.11
N ARG A 197 10.96 20.45 14.80
CA ARG A 197 12.05 20.59 13.85
C ARG A 197 11.81 21.82 13.01
N ARG A 198 12.43 22.93 13.41
CA ARG A 198 12.34 24.18 12.66
C ARG A 198 13.02 24.05 11.30
N SER A 199 12.40 24.63 10.28
CA SER A 199 12.92 24.72 8.93
C SER A 199 12.88 26.18 8.49
N TYR A 200 14.02 26.69 8.04
CA TYR A 200 14.25 28.08 7.63
C TYR A 200 14.25 28.23 6.10
N SER A 201 13.58 27.30 5.41
CA SER A 201 13.20 27.42 4.01
C SER A 201 12.19 26.32 3.66
N GLN A 202 11.48 26.49 2.54
CA GLN A 202 10.57 25.47 2.03
C GLN A 202 11.33 24.21 1.59
N GLU A 203 12.53 24.39 1.04
CA GLU A 203 13.45 23.30 0.67
C GLU A 203 13.82 22.48 1.89
N GLN A 204 14.21 23.16 2.97
CA GLN A 204 14.59 22.51 4.22
C GLN A 204 13.39 21.79 4.84
N MET A 205 12.18 22.36 4.77
CA MET A 205 10.97 21.74 5.30
C MET A 205 10.63 20.43 4.57
N ILE A 206 10.63 20.44 3.23
CA ILE A 206 10.36 19.26 2.41
C ILE A 206 11.39 18.17 2.66
N MET A 207 12.68 18.53 2.69
CA MET A 207 13.74 17.56 2.94
C MET A 207 13.74 17.06 4.39
N ASN A 208 13.46 17.91 5.38
CA ASN A 208 13.32 17.51 6.77
C ASN A 208 12.17 16.51 6.96
N PHE A 209 11.03 16.72 6.28
CA PHE A 209 9.95 15.72 6.25
C PHE A 209 10.44 14.38 5.72
N ALA A 210 11.14 14.39 4.56
CA ALA A 210 11.70 13.17 3.98
C ALA A 210 12.67 12.46 4.94
N TYR A 211 13.58 13.20 5.58
CA TYR A 211 14.51 12.66 6.57
C TYR A 211 13.80 12.10 7.80
N CYS A 212 12.79 12.79 8.33
CA CYS A 212 12.00 12.31 9.45
C CYS A 212 11.30 11.00 9.11
N VAL A 213 10.64 10.91 7.95
CA VAL A 213 9.99 9.66 7.50
C VAL A 213 11.03 8.56 7.30
N ARG A 214 12.21 8.87 6.73
CA ARG A 214 13.29 7.90 6.52
C ARG A 214 13.85 7.35 7.83
N LEU A 215 13.99 8.21 8.85
CA LEU A 215 14.50 7.85 10.17
C LEU A 215 13.46 7.09 11.01
N ILE A 216 12.21 7.57 11.01
CA ILE A 216 11.08 6.87 11.66
C ILE A 216 10.90 5.50 11.00
N ASN A 217 10.99 5.43 9.67
CA ASN A 217 10.83 4.20 8.91
C ASN A 217 9.50 3.49 9.24
N PRO A 218 8.34 4.15 9.10
CA PRO A 218 7.04 3.62 9.52
C PRO A 218 6.60 2.42 8.67
N ASP A 219 5.83 1.53 9.28
CA ASP A 219 5.23 0.36 8.61
C ASP A 219 3.94 0.74 7.87
N VAL A 220 3.19 1.69 8.44
CA VAL A 220 1.97 2.25 7.86
C VAL A 220 2.06 3.77 7.92
N MET A 221 1.76 4.44 6.82
CA MET A 221 1.55 5.89 6.79
C MET A 221 0.11 6.18 6.42
N MET A 222 -0.52 7.11 7.14
CA MET A 222 -1.91 7.49 6.88
C MET A 222 -2.17 8.96 7.14
N GLY A 223 -3.09 9.53 6.36
CA GLY A 223 -3.64 10.86 6.56
C GLY A 223 -5.08 10.89 6.10
N PHE A 224 -5.77 12.00 6.36
CA PHE A 224 -7.13 12.19 5.87
C PHE A 224 -7.08 12.99 4.56
N ASN A 225 -7.44 12.36 3.44
CA ASN A 225 -7.33 12.97 2.10
C ASN A 225 -5.88 13.33 1.72
N ASP A 226 -4.91 12.61 2.28
CA ASP A 226 -3.48 12.82 1.99
C ASP A 226 -3.13 12.44 0.56
N GLY A 227 -3.80 11.43 0.00
CA GLY A 227 -3.68 11.09 -1.42
C GLY A 227 -4.34 12.10 -2.35
N GLY A 228 -5.33 12.85 -1.88
CA GLY A 228 -6.05 13.85 -2.65
C GLY A 228 -5.44 15.25 -2.59
N TYR A 229 -4.69 15.57 -1.53
CA TYR A 229 -4.13 16.90 -1.31
C TYR A 229 -2.65 16.90 -0.90
N ASP A 230 -2.33 16.33 0.26
CA ASP A 230 -1.02 16.49 0.91
C ASP A 230 0.14 15.94 0.06
N TRP A 231 0.06 14.67 -0.34
CA TRP A 231 1.06 14.06 -1.23
C TRP A 231 1.17 14.81 -2.55
N PRO A 232 0.07 15.13 -3.27
CA PRO A 232 0.14 15.98 -4.45
C PRO A 232 0.85 17.31 -4.25
N PHE A 233 0.57 17.98 -3.14
CA PHE A 233 1.18 19.26 -2.83
C PHE A 233 2.67 19.12 -2.60
N VAL A 234 3.10 18.20 -1.71
CA VAL A 234 4.50 17.98 -1.36
C VAL A 234 5.33 17.56 -2.58
N LEU A 235 4.84 16.61 -3.38
CA LEU A 235 5.58 16.11 -4.54
C LEU A 235 5.74 17.17 -5.63
N LYS A 236 4.69 17.92 -5.94
CA LYS A 236 4.75 19.02 -6.92
C LYS A 236 5.63 20.17 -6.43
N LYS A 237 5.59 20.46 -5.12
CA LYS A 237 6.45 21.48 -4.53
C LYS A 237 7.91 21.05 -4.55
N ALA A 238 8.21 19.78 -4.27
CA ALA A 238 9.56 19.23 -4.39
C ALA A 238 10.09 19.28 -5.83
N GLU A 239 9.27 18.96 -6.83
CA GLU A 239 9.61 19.10 -8.25
C GLU A 239 9.94 20.55 -8.60
N ARG A 240 9.08 21.49 -8.21
CA ARG A 240 9.27 22.91 -8.51
C ARG A 240 10.52 23.51 -7.86
N LEU A 241 10.83 23.09 -6.63
CA LEU A 241 12.05 23.51 -5.92
C LEU A 241 13.31 22.76 -6.37
N ASN A 242 13.23 21.93 -7.44
CA ASN A 242 14.31 21.09 -7.94
C ASN A 242 14.88 20.10 -6.89
N LEU A 243 14.05 19.72 -5.91
CA LEU A 243 14.41 18.78 -4.84
C LEU A 243 13.90 17.37 -5.06
N LEU A 244 13.08 17.14 -6.09
CA LEU A 244 12.42 15.85 -6.27
C LEU A 244 13.42 14.69 -6.32
N GLN A 245 14.58 14.89 -6.97
CA GLN A 245 15.60 13.86 -7.05
C GLN A 245 16.08 13.42 -5.65
N ASP A 246 16.43 14.39 -4.81
CA ASP A 246 16.91 14.17 -3.45
C ASP A 246 15.80 13.64 -2.55
N PHE A 247 14.59 14.20 -2.66
CA PHE A 247 13.42 13.78 -1.93
C PHE A 247 13.11 12.30 -2.17
N VAL A 248 13.03 11.87 -3.44
CA VAL A 248 12.79 10.48 -3.83
C VAL A 248 13.93 9.59 -3.32
N SER A 249 15.18 10.05 -3.41
CA SER A 249 16.34 9.28 -2.96
C SER A 249 16.32 9.05 -1.45
N VAL A 250 15.98 10.08 -0.66
CA VAL A 250 15.89 10.00 0.80
C VAL A 250 14.70 9.14 1.22
N MET A 251 13.51 9.39 0.66
CA MET A 251 12.29 8.66 1.00
C MET A 251 12.35 7.19 0.63
N GLY A 252 12.86 6.89 -0.57
CA GLY A 252 13.01 5.54 -1.11
C GLY A 252 14.21 4.79 -0.54
N GLY A 253 15.24 5.50 -0.06
CA GLY A 253 16.48 4.91 0.42
C GLY A 253 17.37 4.34 -0.68
N THR A 254 17.12 4.71 -1.94
CA THR A 254 17.86 4.26 -3.13
C THR A 254 18.24 5.48 -3.98
N LYS A 255 19.32 5.39 -4.76
CA LYS A 255 19.70 6.49 -5.65
C LYS A 255 18.68 6.63 -6.78
N PHE A 256 18.09 7.80 -6.90
CA PHE A 256 17.23 8.17 -8.02
C PHE A 256 17.94 9.20 -8.91
N LYS A 257 17.77 9.09 -10.23
CA LYS A 257 18.46 9.91 -11.24
C LYS A 257 17.50 10.77 -12.09
N GLY A 258 16.19 10.71 -11.83
CA GLY A 258 15.21 11.54 -12.53
C GLY A 258 14.99 12.88 -11.83
N SER A 259 14.33 13.80 -12.53
CA SER A 259 14.06 15.14 -12.01
C SER A 259 12.57 15.51 -12.05
N SER A 260 11.73 14.68 -12.69
CA SER A 260 10.29 14.88 -12.75
C SER A 260 9.49 13.77 -12.05
N ILE A 261 8.24 14.06 -11.71
CA ILE A 261 7.31 13.09 -11.13
C ILE A 261 7.10 11.90 -12.08
N ILE A 262 7.13 12.17 -13.39
CA ILE A 262 7.02 11.14 -14.44
C ILE A 262 8.21 10.19 -14.36
N ASP A 263 9.42 10.71 -14.20
CA ASP A 263 10.64 9.90 -14.07
C ASP A 263 10.61 9.06 -12.79
N ALA A 264 10.00 9.59 -11.73
CA ALA A 264 9.85 8.92 -10.45
C ALA A 264 8.72 7.86 -10.44
N GLY A 265 8.14 7.50 -11.60
CA GLY A 265 6.94 6.68 -11.73
C GLY A 265 6.94 5.29 -11.05
N TYR A 266 8.08 4.80 -10.56
CA TYR A 266 8.13 3.61 -9.68
C TYR A 266 7.89 3.94 -8.18
N ASN A 267 8.13 5.18 -7.76
CA ASN A 267 7.92 5.67 -6.40
C ASN A 267 6.73 6.60 -6.28
N ILE A 268 6.21 7.16 -7.37
CA ILE A 268 5.02 8.02 -7.31
C ILE A 268 3.88 7.32 -8.04
N TYR A 269 2.84 6.99 -7.29
CA TYR A 269 1.67 6.31 -7.81
C TYR A 269 0.52 7.28 -7.94
N GLU A 270 -0.03 7.37 -9.13
CA GLU A 270 -1.29 8.05 -9.40
C GLU A 270 -2.33 7.01 -9.80
N ASN A 271 -3.38 6.88 -8.99
CA ASN A 271 -4.40 5.85 -9.17
C ASN A 271 -5.81 6.45 -9.13
N ASN A 272 -6.70 5.90 -9.95
CA ASN A 272 -8.14 6.14 -9.83
C ASN A 272 -8.76 4.98 -9.05
N ILE A 273 -9.05 5.23 -7.77
CA ILE A 273 -9.65 4.24 -6.88
C ILE A 273 -11.17 4.25 -7.04
N LYS A 274 -11.72 3.12 -7.47
CA LYS A 274 -13.16 2.91 -7.53
C LYS A 274 -13.79 2.87 -6.13
N ILE A 275 -14.81 3.70 -5.91
CA ILE A 275 -15.62 3.73 -4.69
C ILE A 275 -16.95 3.02 -4.93
N THR A 276 -17.69 3.44 -5.95
CA THR A 276 -18.95 2.83 -6.38
C THR A 276 -18.87 2.44 -7.86
N ALA A 277 -19.95 1.95 -8.45
CA ALA A 277 -19.96 1.65 -9.88
C ALA A 277 -19.74 2.90 -10.75
N GLN A 278 -20.16 4.07 -10.28
CA GLN A 278 -20.12 5.35 -11.00
C GLN A 278 -19.10 6.35 -10.44
N ASP A 279 -18.60 6.13 -9.22
CA ASP A 279 -17.72 7.06 -8.51
C ASP A 279 -16.29 6.52 -8.34
N ASN A 280 -15.32 7.38 -8.63
CA ASN A 280 -13.89 7.10 -8.51
C ASN A 280 -13.19 8.30 -7.86
N VAL A 281 -12.13 8.01 -7.10
CA VAL A 281 -11.29 9.02 -6.46
C VAL A 281 -9.89 8.92 -7.02
N LYS A 282 -9.40 10.03 -7.55
CA LYS A 282 -8.01 10.15 -7.96
C LYS A 282 -7.16 10.37 -6.71
N VAL A 283 -6.14 9.54 -6.53
CA VAL A 283 -5.15 9.67 -5.46
C VAL A 283 -3.75 9.65 -6.04
N MET A 284 -2.87 10.46 -5.46
CA MET A 284 -1.44 10.41 -5.71
C MET A 284 -0.71 10.24 -4.38
N TYR A 285 0.26 9.33 -4.32
CA TYR A 285 1.08 9.13 -3.11
C TYR A 285 2.49 8.67 -3.46
N PHE A 286 3.41 8.85 -2.52
CA PHE A 286 4.76 8.28 -2.61
C PHE A 286 4.74 6.81 -2.15
N ARG A 287 4.94 5.86 -3.07
CA ARG A 287 5.16 4.44 -2.76
C ARG A 287 6.55 4.25 -2.19
N ARG A 288 6.58 3.74 -0.96
CA ARG A 288 7.78 3.32 -0.26
C ARG A 288 7.69 1.82 0.02
N LEU A 289 8.61 1.04 -0.54
CA LEU A 289 8.62 -0.42 -0.37
C LEU A 289 8.61 -0.80 1.11
N GLY A 290 7.74 -1.73 1.46
CA GLY A 290 7.55 -2.17 2.85
C GLY A 290 6.65 -1.27 3.70
N THR A 291 6.17 -0.14 3.18
CA THR A 291 5.32 0.79 3.90
C THR A 291 3.94 0.83 3.26
N LEU A 292 2.91 0.56 4.06
CA LEU A 292 1.53 0.62 3.59
C LEU A 292 1.01 2.06 3.66
N MET A 293 0.61 2.61 2.51
CA MET A 293 0.02 3.94 2.42
C MET A 293 -1.51 3.83 2.48
N ILE A 294 -2.14 4.50 3.45
CA ILE A 294 -3.60 4.46 3.65
C ILE A 294 -4.16 5.88 3.69
N ASP A 295 -4.93 6.23 2.66
CA ASP A 295 -5.80 7.40 2.71
C ASP A 295 -7.09 7.05 3.49
N VAL A 296 -7.25 7.69 4.64
CA VAL A 296 -8.37 7.44 5.55
C VAL A 296 -9.69 7.91 4.95
N MET A 297 -9.71 9.01 4.20
CA MET A 297 -10.92 9.50 3.54
C MET A 297 -11.41 8.49 2.50
N VAL A 298 -10.51 7.95 1.68
CA VAL A 298 -10.85 6.92 0.68
C VAL A 298 -11.39 5.67 1.36
N SER A 299 -10.78 5.27 2.48
CA SER A 299 -11.24 4.12 3.28
C SER A 299 -12.67 4.34 3.80
N PHE A 300 -12.96 5.52 4.35
CA PHE A 300 -14.31 5.90 4.76
C PHE A 300 -15.31 5.89 3.60
N ARG A 301 -14.95 6.46 2.45
CA ARG A 301 -15.81 6.44 1.27
C ARG A 301 -16.13 5.02 0.79
N LYS A 302 -15.21 4.07 0.93
CA LYS A 302 -15.49 2.66 0.63
C LYS A 302 -16.39 1.99 1.67
N MET A 303 -16.26 2.36 2.94
CA MET A 303 -17.12 1.82 4.01
C MET A 303 -18.53 2.41 3.98
N TYR A 304 -18.65 3.68 3.62
CA TYR A 304 -19.88 4.46 3.55
C TYR A 304 -20.07 5.06 2.15
N PRO A 305 -20.29 4.22 1.12
CA PRO A 305 -20.32 4.67 -0.28
C PRO A 305 -21.46 5.63 -0.62
N ASN A 306 -22.50 5.67 0.20
CA ASN A 306 -23.66 6.55 0.03
C ASN A 306 -23.61 7.78 0.96
N SER A 307 -22.45 8.07 1.57
CA SER A 307 -22.28 9.23 2.43
C SER A 307 -22.54 10.52 1.65
N GLU A 308 -23.36 11.42 2.21
CA GLU A 308 -23.68 12.70 1.58
C GLU A 308 -22.48 13.66 1.56
N ARG A 309 -21.56 13.50 2.50
CA ARG A 309 -20.36 14.34 2.66
C ARG A 309 -19.13 13.47 2.88
N ASN A 310 -17.98 14.01 2.46
CA ASN A 310 -16.68 13.36 2.58
C ASN A 310 -15.72 14.13 3.51
N SER A 311 -16.21 15.08 4.31
CA SER A 311 -15.37 15.84 5.23
C SER A 311 -15.01 15.02 6.47
N LEU A 312 -13.84 15.30 7.04
CA LEU A 312 -13.41 14.69 8.29
C LEU A 312 -14.43 14.92 9.40
N SER A 313 -14.92 16.15 9.55
CA SER A 313 -15.95 16.51 10.55
C SER A 313 -17.23 15.67 10.41
N HIS A 314 -17.64 15.36 9.19
CA HIS A 314 -18.80 14.51 8.94
C HIS A 314 -18.52 13.07 9.36
N PHE A 315 -17.39 12.50 8.98
CA PHE A 315 -17.02 11.13 9.37
C PHE A 315 -16.80 10.97 10.87
N LEU A 316 -16.21 11.96 11.54
CA LEU A 316 -16.08 11.98 13.01
C LEU A 316 -17.46 11.92 13.68
N LYS A 317 -18.40 12.77 13.24
CA LYS A 317 -19.78 12.74 13.73
C LYS A 317 -20.46 11.40 13.48
N MET A 318 -20.32 10.84 12.28
CA MET A 318 -20.91 9.53 11.94
C MET A 318 -20.34 8.38 12.78
N THR A 319 -19.10 8.49 13.22
CA THR A 319 -18.42 7.48 14.05
C THR A 319 -18.51 7.76 15.55
N ASN A 320 -19.29 8.77 15.95
CA ASN A 320 -19.43 9.21 17.34
C ASN A 320 -18.07 9.55 18.00
N LEU A 321 -17.14 10.10 17.21
CA LEU A 321 -15.88 10.66 17.68
C LEU A 321 -16.03 12.16 17.88
N GLU A 322 -15.26 12.71 18.82
CA GLU A 322 -15.21 14.15 19.05
C GLU A 322 -14.80 14.90 17.78
N GLY A 323 -15.45 16.03 17.54
CA GLY A 323 -15.12 16.88 16.40
C GLY A 323 -13.77 17.57 16.59
N LYS A 324 -13.07 17.84 15.47
CA LYS A 324 -11.89 18.72 15.46
C LYS A 324 -12.37 20.19 15.55
N VAL A 325 -11.70 21.00 16.37
CA VAL A 325 -11.87 22.47 16.30
C VAL A 325 -11.32 22.93 14.95
N ASP A 326 -12.19 23.49 14.13
CA ASP A 326 -11.84 23.91 12.77
C ASP A 326 -11.31 25.34 12.78
N LEU A 327 -10.13 25.56 12.20
CA LEU A 327 -9.52 26.88 12.10
C LEU A 327 -9.60 27.33 10.64
N SER A 328 -10.41 28.35 10.36
CA SER A 328 -10.61 28.77 8.97
C SER A 328 -9.30 29.28 8.34
N HIS A 329 -9.15 29.07 7.03
CA HIS A 329 -7.97 29.54 6.28
C HIS A 329 -7.75 31.06 6.43
N LEU A 330 -8.81 31.85 6.62
CA LEU A 330 -8.70 33.28 6.88
C LEU A 330 -8.06 33.58 8.25
N VAL A 331 -8.40 32.80 9.28
CA VAL A 331 -7.82 32.93 10.61
C VAL A 331 -6.37 32.46 10.61
N LEU A 332 -6.06 31.33 9.96
CA LEU A 332 -4.69 30.87 9.73
C LEU A 332 -3.84 31.93 9.01
N ARG A 333 -4.37 32.51 7.92
CA ARG A 333 -3.72 33.60 7.17
C ARG A 333 -3.43 34.81 8.05
N ARG A 334 -4.35 35.14 8.96
CA ARG A 334 -4.17 36.24 9.92
C ARG A 334 -3.06 35.92 10.91
N TYR A 335 -3.10 34.76 11.55
CA TYR A 335 -2.07 34.35 12.51
C TYR A 335 -0.68 34.29 11.90
N TYR A 336 -0.58 33.75 10.69
CA TYR A 336 0.68 33.67 9.96
C TYR A 336 1.25 35.08 9.68
N ARG A 337 0.41 36.00 9.19
CA ARG A 337 0.78 37.41 8.95
C ARG A 337 1.19 38.11 10.25
N ASP A 338 0.39 37.97 11.29
CA ASP A 338 0.62 38.60 12.59
C ASP A 338 1.94 38.11 13.21
N CYS A 339 2.32 36.84 13.01
CA CYS A 339 3.62 36.30 13.42
C CYS A 339 4.78 36.85 12.59
N LYS A 340 4.64 36.90 11.25
CA LYS A 340 5.65 37.45 10.35
C LYS A 340 5.97 38.92 10.66
N GLU A 341 4.95 39.68 11.03
CA GLU A 341 5.07 41.09 11.43
C GLU A 341 5.58 41.28 12.87
N GLY A 342 5.84 40.19 13.61
CA GLY A 342 6.37 40.22 14.98
C GLY A 342 5.37 40.67 16.04
N ASN A 343 4.07 40.71 15.72
CA ASN A 343 3.06 41.40 16.51
C ASN A 343 2.37 40.53 17.58
N VAL A 344 2.61 39.21 17.65
CA VAL A 344 1.84 38.32 18.55
C VAL A 344 2.66 37.16 19.13
N LYS A 345 2.57 36.96 20.46
CA LYS A 345 2.86 35.67 21.11
C LYS A 345 1.65 34.75 20.96
N ILE A 346 1.74 33.72 20.11
CA ILE A 346 0.68 32.71 20.01
C ILE A 346 0.80 31.73 21.18
N LYS A 347 -0.29 31.56 21.94
CA LYS A 347 -0.47 30.44 22.86
C LYS A 347 -1.30 29.37 22.16
N ALA A 348 -0.65 28.29 21.73
CA ALA A 348 -1.33 27.10 21.23
C ALA A 348 -1.68 26.17 22.41
N TRP A 349 -2.79 25.46 22.29
CA TRP A 349 -3.24 24.45 23.25
C TRP A 349 -3.36 23.15 22.47
N SER A 350 -2.77 22.07 22.97
CA SER A 350 -2.95 20.73 22.42
C SER A 350 -3.68 19.86 23.44
N ILE A 351 -4.47 18.92 22.95
CA ILE A 351 -5.06 17.88 23.79
C ILE A 351 -4.01 16.77 23.91
N LYS A 352 -3.53 16.54 25.12
CA LYS A 352 -2.73 15.36 25.45
C LYS A 352 -3.64 14.14 25.28
N HIS A 353 -3.49 13.41 24.17
CA HIS A 353 -4.02 12.05 24.11
C HIS A 353 -3.14 11.19 25.02
N GLU A 354 -3.54 11.07 26.28
CA GLU A 354 -3.11 9.93 27.06
C GLU A 354 -3.61 8.71 26.30
N ASN A 355 -2.70 7.95 25.68
CA ASN A 355 -2.99 6.65 25.09
C ASN A 355 -3.44 5.71 26.21
N ALA A 356 -4.62 5.96 26.76
CA ALA A 356 -5.34 5.07 27.63
C ALA A 356 -5.68 3.84 26.79
N SER A 357 -5.35 2.66 27.32
CA SER A 357 -5.58 1.35 26.70
C SER A 357 -7.03 1.09 26.24
N ASP A 358 -7.93 1.94 26.70
CA ASP A 358 -9.38 1.91 26.66
C ASP A 358 -9.98 2.90 25.64
N SER A 359 -9.15 3.76 25.04
CA SER A 359 -9.54 4.61 23.90
C SER A 359 -9.17 3.92 22.58
N MET A 360 -10.13 3.20 21.99
CA MET A 360 -9.90 2.56 20.68
C MET A 360 -9.75 3.62 19.59
N GLY A 361 -8.54 3.76 19.05
CA GLY A 361 -8.30 4.59 17.87
C GLY A 361 -9.15 4.14 16.68
N LEU A 362 -9.43 5.05 15.75
CA LEU A 362 -10.29 4.81 14.59
C LEU A 362 -9.96 3.52 13.82
N TYR A 363 -8.67 3.20 13.69
CA TYR A 363 -8.21 1.96 13.05
C TYR A 363 -8.67 0.69 13.78
N VAL A 364 -8.67 0.70 15.12
CA VAL A 364 -9.15 -0.42 15.95
C VAL A 364 -10.66 -0.61 15.78
N ILE A 365 -11.41 0.49 15.69
CA ILE A 365 -12.85 0.48 15.42
C ILE A 365 -13.12 -0.11 14.02
N VAL A 366 -12.38 0.34 13.00
CA VAL A 366 -12.47 -0.18 11.63
C VAL A 366 -12.12 -1.67 11.57
N GLN A 367 -11.06 -2.11 12.27
CA GLN A 367 -10.71 -3.53 12.36
C GLN A 367 -11.83 -4.36 13.02
N GLY A 368 -12.45 -3.84 14.08
CA GLY A 368 -13.61 -4.46 14.72
C GLY A 368 -14.76 -4.66 13.72
N HIS A 369 -15.14 -3.60 13.01
CA HIS A 369 -16.20 -3.65 12.01
C HIS A 369 -15.91 -4.63 10.87
N LEU A 370 -14.67 -4.67 10.36
CA LEU A 370 -14.25 -5.61 9.32
C LEU A 370 -14.28 -7.06 9.80
N LYS A 371 -13.89 -7.31 11.05
CA LYS A 371 -13.96 -8.64 11.69
C LYS A 371 -15.40 -9.11 11.80
N ASP A 372 -16.33 -8.23 12.19
CA ASP A 372 -17.75 -8.57 12.33
C ASP A 372 -18.38 -8.89 10.97
N LYS A 373 -18.14 -8.06 9.94
CA LYS A 373 -18.57 -8.35 8.57
C LYS A 373 -18.03 -9.68 8.04
N ARG A 374 -16.76 -10.01 8.32
CA ARG A 374 -16.16 -11.31 7.96
C ARG A 374 -16.91 -12.46 8.63
N ASN A 375 -17.26 -12.33 9.90
CA ASN A 375 -17.97 -13.37 10.65
C ASN A 375 -19.40 -13.55 10.13
N GLU A 376 -20.10 -12.46 9.81
CA GLU A 376 -21.42 -12.49 9.20
C GLU A 376 -21.39 -13.19 7.84
N MET A 377 -20.42 -12.86 6.98
CA MET A 377 -20.24 -13.53 5.69
C MET A 377 -19.97 -15.03 5.84
N LYS A 378 -19.14 -15.42 6.81
CA LYS A 378 -18.90 -16.84 7.11
C LYS A 378 -20.17 -17.57 7.53
N LEU A 379 -21.02 -16.94 8.33
CA LEU A 379 -22.31 -17.51 8.74
C LEU A 379 -23.23 -17.71 7.54
N LYS A 380 -23.37 -16.70 6.68
CA LYS A 380 -24.17 -16.78 5.46
C LYS A 380 -23.66 -17.86 4.50
N MET A 381 -22.34 -17.96 4.33
CA MET A 381 -21.73 -19.01 3.52
C MET A 381 -21.98 -20.42 4.07
N LYS A 382 -21.94 -20.59 5.40
CA LYS A 382 -22.26 -21.87 6.04
C LYS A 382 -23.72 -22.28 5.80
N GLN A 383 -24.66 -21.32 5.90
CA GLN A 383 -26.07 -21.56 5.62
C GLN A 383 -26.30 -21.95 4.14
N LEU A 384 -25.67 -21.23 3.20
CA LEU A 384 -25.73 -21.56 1.78
C LEU A 384 -25.14 -22.95 1.47
N GLY A 385 -24.05 -23.33 2.14
CA GLY A 385 -23.48 -24.67 2.05
C GLY A 385 -24.46 -25.76 2.48
N GLY A 386 -25.13 -25.59 3.63
CA GLY A 386 -26.14 -26.54 4.10
C GLY A 386 -27.35 -26.67 3.18
N ILE A 387 -27.82 -25.54 2.61
CA ILE A 387 -28.92 -25.55 1.63
C ILE A 387 -28.53 -26.28 0.34
N LEU A 388 -27.27 -26.15 -0.10
CA LEU A 388 -26.75 -26.84 -1.28
C LEU A 388 -26.61 -28.36 -1.03
N GLU A 389 -26.20 -28.77 0.17
CA GLU A 389 -26.14 -30.19 0.57
C GLU A 389 -27.55 -30.80 0.67
N GLU A 390 -28.52 -30.10 1.28
CA GLU A 390 -29.90 -30.58 1.34
C GLU A 390 -30.59 -30.67 -0.03
N LYS A 391 -30.22 -29.79 -0.98
CA LYS A 391 -30.69 -29.88 -2.37
C LYS A 391 -30.08 -31.08 -3.08
N ARG A 392 -28.76 -31.30 -2.98
CA ARG A 392 -28.10 -32.49 -3.52
C ARG A 392 -28.67 -33.79 -2.95
N SER A 393 -28.94 -33.82 -1.66
CA SER A 393 -29.53 -34.98 -0.98
C SER A 393 -30.95 -35.30 -1.46
N ARG A 394 -31.71 -34.27 -1.86
CA ARG A 394 -33.07 -34.40 -2.41
C ARG A 394 -33.08 -34.78 -3.89
N ASP A 395 -32.09 -34.32 -4.65
CA ASP A 395 -31.94 -34.66 -6.06
C ASP A 395 -31.42 -36.11 -6.21
N GLU A 396 -30.54 -36.59 -5.32
CA GLU A 396 -30.08 -37.99 -5.29
C GLU A 396 -31.13 -39.01 -4.79
N TYR A 397 -32.23 -38.56 -4.19
CA TYR A 397 -33.34 -39.43 -3.73
C TYR A 397 -34.52 -39.48 -4.71
N ASN A 398 -34.51 -38.64 -5.76
CA ASN A 398 -35.58 -38.53 -6.76
C ASN A 398 -35.16 -38.98 -8.18
N ASP A 399 -33.92 -39.46 -8.33
CA ASP A 399 -33.46 -40.30 -9.45
C ASP A 399 -33.29 -41.75 -8.95
#